data_AF-A0A9D5JSW2-F1
#
_entry.id   AF-A0A9D5JSW2-F1
#
_cell.length_a   1.000
_cell.length_b   1.000
_cell.length_c   1.000
_cell.angle_alpha   90.00
_cell.angle_beta   90.00
_cell.angle_gamma   90.00
#
_symmetry.space_group_name_H-M   'P 1'
#
loop_
_entity.id
_entity.type
_entity.pdbx_description
1 polymer ?
#
loop_
_entity_poly.entity_id
_entity_poly.type
_entity_poly.pdbx_seq_one_letter_code
_entity_poly.pdbx_strand_id
1 'polypeptide(L)'
;PLLTPTTFFLLVMNIIYAFFETFGVVHQITEGGPNHATEIMVYKVYRDGFLSLDLGGSAAQSVILMAIVITLTVIQFRYVEKKVHY
;
A
#
# COMPACT_ATOMS: atom_id res chain seq x y z
N PRO A 1 4.23 -25.06 -14.71
CA PRO A 1 4.41 -24.16 -15.88
C PRO A 1 3.18 -23.27 -16.19
N LEU A 2 1.94 -23.76 -16.04
CA LEU A 2 0.71 -22.99 -16.32
C LEU A 2 0.20 -22.12 -15.15
N LEU A 3 0.73 -22.30 -13.93
CA LEU A 3 0.34 -21.56 -12.72
C LEU A 3 1.22 -20.35 -12.41
N THR A 4 2.36 -20.21 -13.09
CA THR A 4 3.29 -19.11 -12.87
C THR A 4 2.67 -17.74 -13.17
N PRO A 5 1.85 -17.56 -14.23
CA PRO A 5 1.19 -16.28 -14.50
C PRO A 5 0.12 -15.93 -13.47
N THR A 6 -0.68 -16.91 -13.05
CA THR A 6 -1.79 -16.70 -12.11
C THR A 6 -1.32 -16.47 -10.68
N THR A 7 -0.31 -17.21 -10.22
CA THR A 7 0.28 -17.00 -8.88
C THR A 7 1.00 -15.66 -8.78
N PHE A 8 1.66 -15.18 -9.85
CA PHE A 8 2.24 -13.84 -9.89
C PHE A 8 1.17 -12.75 -9.87
N PHE A 9 0.12 -12.88 -10.68
CA PHE A 9 -1.00 -11.95 -10.67
C PHE A 9 -1.65 -11.87 -9.28
N LEU A 10 -1.94 -13.02 -8.68
CA LEU A 10 -2.50 -13.09 -7.33
C LEU A 10 -1.57 -12.46 -6.30
N LEU A 11 -0.25 -12.66 -6.39
CA LEU A 11 0.72 -12.03 -5.49
C LEU A 11 0.71 -10.50 -5.61
N VAL A 12 0.70 -9.97 -6.83
CA VAL A 12 0.61 -8.53 -7.09
C VAL A 12 -0.69 -7.95 -6.53
N MET A 13 -1.83 -8.58 -6.86
CA MET A 13 -3.12 -8.14 -6.38
C MET A 13 -3.21 -8.19 -4.85
N ASN A 14 -2.74 -9.26 -4.21
CA ASN A 14 -2.76 -9.38 -2.75
C ASN A 14 -1.89 -8.30 -2.08
N ILE A 15 -0.75 -7.92 -2.67
CA ILE A 15 0.05 -6.81 -2.15
C ILE A 15 -0.74 -5.50 -2.26
N ILE A 16 -1.36 -5.21 -3.40
CA ILE A 16 -2.17 -3.98 -3.57
C ILE A 16 -3.32 -3.96 -2.56
N TYR A 17 -4.07 -5.06 -2.42
CA TYR A 17 -5.14 -5.19 -1.43
C TYR A 17 -4.62 -4.96 0.00
N ALA A 18 -3.48 -5.56 0.36
CA ALA A 18 -2.88 -5.41 1.68
C ALA A 18 -2.36 -3.99 1.97
N PHE A 19 -2.09 -3.17 0.96
CA PHE A 19 -1.67 -1.77 1.13
C PHE A 19 -2.84 -0.80 1.26
N PHE A 20 -3.95 -1.04 0.54
CA PHE A 20 -5.06 -0.09 0.45
C PHE A 20 -6.31 -0.50 1.25
N GLU A 21 -6.74 -1.76 1.20
CA GLU A 21 -7.97 -2.19 1.90
C GLU A 21 -7.78 -2.41 3.41
N THR A 22 -6.53 -2.63 3.84
CA THR A 22 -6.19 -2.66 5.27
C THR A 22 -6.48 -1.34 5.99
N PHE A 23 -6.64 -0.22 5.27
CA PHE A 23 -7.06 1.04 5.89
C PHE A 23 -8.40 0.90 6.62
N GLY A 24 -9.42 0.33 5.97
CA GLY A 24 -10.73 0.14 6.58
C GLY A 24 -10.66 -0.77 7.80
N VAL A 25 -9.89 -1.84 7.71
CA VAL A 25 -9.67 -2.80 8.79
C VAL A 25 -8.97 -2.15 9.99
N VAL A 26 -7.88 -1.41 9.75
CA VAL A 26 -7.12 -0.73 10.81
C VAL A 26 -7.96 0.35 11.48
N HIS A 27 -8.66 1.17 10.69
CA HIS A 27 -9.52 2.24 11.20
C HIS A 27 -10.68 1.68 12.04
N GLN A 28 -11.34 0.62 11.59
CA GLN A 28 -12.54 0.12 12.24
C GLN A 28 -12.25 -0.79 13.46
N ILE A 29 -11.11 -1.47 13.48
CA ILE A 29 -10.79 -2.44 14.55
C ILE A 29 -9.84 -1.86 15.59
N THR A 30 -8.87 -1.05 15.18
CA THR A 30 -7.77 -0.65 16.07
C THR A 30 -7.57 0.85 16.21
N GLU A 31 -8.08 1.65 15.26
CA GLU A 31 -7.79 3.08 15.14
C GLU A 31 -6.27 3.40 15.21
N GLY A 32 -5.43 2.45 14.78
CA GLY A 32 -3.96 2.54 14.87
C GLY A 32 -3.38 2.23 16.26
N GLY A 33 -4.12 1.66 17.20
CA GLY A 33 -3.65 1.38 18.57
C GLY A 33 -3.11 -0.03 18.83
N PRO A 34 -2.44 -0.26 19.99
CA PRO A 34 -1.99 0.73 20.99
C PRO A 34 -0.65 1.37 20.59
N ASN A 35 -0.46 2.67 20.88
CA ASN A 35 0.77 3.43 20.55
C ASN A 35 1.19 3.39 19.07
N HIS A 36 0.27 3.53 18.11
CA HIS A 36 0.60 3.55 16.67
C HIS A 36 1.19 2.22 16.16
N ALA A 37 1.08 1.12 16.90
CA ALA A 37 1.69 -0.16 16.54
C ALA A 37 1.07 -0.82 15.29
N THR A 38 -0.21 -0.56 15.01
CA THR A 38 -0.92 -1.08 13.84
C THR A 38 -1.15 -0.01 12.78
N GLU A 39 -0.55 1.17 12.93
CA GLU A 39 -0.72 2.28 12.02
C GLU A 39 -0.01 2.02 10.68
N ILE A 40 -0.81 1.95 9.62
CA ILE A 40 -0.29 1.88 8.25
C ILE A 40 -0.06 3.31 7.71
N MET A 41 0.86 3.45 6.75
CA MET A 41 1.21 4.76 6.17
C MET A 41 -0.01 5.52 5.61
N VAL A 42 -0.96 4.81 5.00
CA VAL A 42 -2.25 5.38 4.53
C VAL A 42 -3.08 5.95 5.68
N TYR A 43 -3.13 5.24 6.81
CA TYR A 43 -3.86 5.67 8.01
C TYR A 43 -3.22 6.90 8.64
N LYS A 44 -1.90 6.96 8.65
CA LYS A 44 -1.15 8.12 9.14
C LYS A 44 -1.40 9.38 8.34
N VAL A 45 -1.34 9.30 7.00
CA VAL A 45 -1.66 10.42 6.09
C VAL A 45 -3.07 10.94 6.38
N TYR A 46 -4.03 10.04 6.54
CA TYR A 46 -5.41 10.40 6.87
C TYR A 46 -5.50 11.10 8.23
N ARG A 47 -4.87 10.56 9.27
CA ARG A 47 -4.90 11.14 10.61
C ARG A 47 -4.22 12.51 10.65
N ASP A 48 -3.05 12.65 10.05
CA ASP A 48 -2.30 13.91 10.08
C ASP A 48 -3.01 15.01 9.27
N GLY A 49 -3.67 14.64 8.17
CA GLY A 49 -4.41 15.59 7.32
C GLY A 49 -5.77 16.01 7.89
N PHE A 50 -6.56 15.06 8.39
CA PHE A 50 -7.93 15.32 8.86
C PHE A 50 -8.03 15.58 10.36
N LEU A 51 -7.21 14.91 11.17
CA LEU A 51 -7.25 15.00 12.63
C LEU A 51 -6.29 16.08 13.16
N SER A 52 -5.06 16.12 12.66
CA SER A 52 -4.05 17.11 13.07
C SER A 52 -4.12 18.42 12.28
N LEU A 53 -4.94 18.49 11.23
CA LEU A 53 -5.08 19.63 10.31
C LEU A 53 -3.75 20.06 9.66
N ASP A 54 -2.75 19.18 9.65
CA ASP A 54 -1.47 19.43 9.00
C ASP A 54 -1.52 18.97 7.54
N LEU A 55 -2.15 19.82 6.72
CA LEU A 55 -2.27 19.60 5.29
C LEU A 55 -0.92 19.54 4.59
N GLY A 56 0.09 20.26 5.10
CA GLY A 56 1.44 20.28 4.52
C GLY A 56 2.19 18.97 4.78
N GLY A 57 2.19 18.51 6.03
CA GLY A 57 2.76 17.23 6.43
C GLY A 57 2.07 16.05 5.77
N SER A 58 0.73 16.05 5.74
CA SER A 58 -0.07 15.01 5.10
C SER A 58 0.14 14.98 3.56
N ALA A 59 0.28 16.13 2.92
CA ALA A 59 0.59 16.19 1.49
C ALA A 59 1.98 15.61 1.17
N ALA A 60 3.01 15.95 1.95
CA ALA A 60 4.35 15.40 1.78
C ALA A 60 4.36 13.87 1.98
N GLN A 61 3.68 13.37 3.02
CA GLN A 61 3.53 11.94 3.27
C GLN A 61 2.77 11.22 2.13
N SER A 62 1.74 11.84 1.56
CA SER A 62 1.00 11.30 0.41
C SER A 62 1.88 11.14 -0.83
N VAL A 63 2.76 12.11 -1.10
CA VAL A 63 3.71 12.05 -2.22
C VAL A 63 4.72 10.92 -2.02
N ILE A 64 5.23 10.75 -0.79
CA ILE A 64 6.15 9.65 -0.44
C ILE A 64 5.45 8.30 -0.63
N LEU A 65 4.23 8.15 -0.12
CA LEU A 65 3.42 6.95 -0.28
C LEU A 65 3.20 6.62 -1.77
N MET A 66 2.83 7.63 -2.56
CA MET A 66 2.66 7.47 -4.01
C MET A 66 3.94 6.99 -4.68
N ALA A 67 5.09 7.57 -4.35
CA ALA A 67 6.38 7.15 -4.90
C ALA A 67 6.72 5.70 -4.55
N ILE A 68 6.42 5.26 -3.32
CA ILE A 68 6.60 3.86 -2.89
C ILE A 68 5.70 2.93 -3.71
N VAL A 69 4.41 3.25 -3.84
CA VAL A 69 3.46 2.42 -4.59
C VAL A 69 3.86 2.34 -6.06
N ILE A 70 4.20 3.45 -6.71
CA ILE A 70 4.69 3.46 -8.10
C ILE A 70 5.94 2.59 -8.24
N THR A 71 6.91 2.74 -7.33
CA THR A 71 8.14 1.95 -7.35
C THR A 71 7.83 0.45 -7.23
N LEU A 72 6.94 0.07 -6.31
CA LEU A 72 6.48 -1.30 -6.17
C LEU A 72 5.77 -1.80 -7.43
N THR A 73 4.87 -1.03 -8.02
CA THR A 73 4.15 -1.38 -9.24
C THR A 73 5.11 -1.54 -10.43
N VAL A 74 6.10 -0.65 -10.59
CA VAL A 74 7.13 -0.75 -11.64
C VAL A 74 7.99 -1.99 -11.44
N ILE A 75 8.42 -2.27 -10.21
CA ILE A 75 9.16 -3.48 -9.87
C ILE A 75 8.32 -4.70 -10.25
N GLN A 76 7.06 -4.76 -9.81
CA GLN A 76 6.13 -5.86 -10.10
C GLN A 76 5.98 -6.05 -11.62
N PHE A 77 5.73 -4.99 -12.40
CA PHE A 77 5.62 -5.05 -13.86
C PHE A 77 6.91 -5.56 -14.53
N ARG A 78 8.08 -5.11 -14.07
CA ARG A 78 9.37 -5.57 -14.60
C ARG A 78 9.63 -7.05 -14.31
N TYR A 79 9.15 -7.57 -13.17
CA TYR A 79 9.19 -9.00 -12.87
C TYR A 79 8.17 -9.81 -13.70
N VAL A 80 7.03 -9.21 -14.06
CA VAL A 80 6.05 -9.81 -14.98
C VAL A 80 6.67 -10.00 -16.36
N GLU A 81 7.31 -8.98 -16.94
CA GLU A 81 7.97 -9.11 -18.25
C GLU A 81 9.09 -10.16 -18.26
N LYS A 82 9.86 -10.29 -17.17
CA LYS A 82 10.99 -11.24 -17.08
C LYS A 82 10.58 -12.71 -16.91
N LYS A 83 9.33 -12.99 -16.52
CA LYS A 83 8.81 -14.37 -16.35
C LYS A 83 7.82 -14.79 -17.42
N VAL A 84 7.48 -13.91 -18.35
CA VAL A 84 6.74 -14.25 -19.58
C VAL A 84 7.75 -14.42 -20.72
N HIS A 85 8.65 -15.39 -20.57
CA HIS A 85 9.18 -16.06 -21.75
C HIS A 85 8.22 -17.21 -22.05
N TYR A 86 7.60 -17.15 -23.22
CA TYR A 86 6.87 -18.26 -23.83
C TYR A 86 7.73 -19.52 -23.87
#